data_AF-A0A0F3P260-F1
#
_entry.id   AF-A0A0F3P260-F1
#
_cell.length_a   1.000
_cell.length_b   1.000
_cell.length_c   1.000
_cell.angle_alpha   90.00
_cell.angle_beta   90.00
_cell.angle_gamma   90.00
#
_symmetry.space_group_name_H-M   'P 1'
#
loop_
_entity.id
_entity.type
_entity.pdbx_description
1 polymer ?
#
loop_
_entity_poly.entity_id
_entity_poly.type
_entity_poly.pdbx_seq_one_letter_code
_entity_poly.pdbx_strand_id
1 'polypeptide(L)' 'GFGFLRSPEVNYLSGAGDIYVSLSQIKRCELRTGDTVEGQIRAPKSGERYFALLKVLKVNGEDIKNLFNGYILMI' A
#
# COMPACT_ATOMS: atom_id res chain seq x y z
N GLY A 1 -4.61 1.10 -13.87
CA GLY A 1 -5.58 0.46 -12.97
C GLY A 1 -5.44 1.00 -11.56
N PHE A 2 -6.14 0.42 -10.60
CA PHE A 2 -5.98 0.67 -9.16
C PHE A 2 -6.07 -0.69 -8.45
N GLY A 3 -5.78 -0.72 -7.15
CA GLY A 3 -5.82 -1.95 -6.35
C GLY A 3 -6.50 -1.73 -5.01
N PHE A 4 -6.75 -2.84 -4.32
CA PHE A 4 -7.25 -2.86 -2.95
C PHE A 4 -6.42 -3.84 -2.12
N LEU A 5 -6.04 -3.42 -0.91
CA LEU A 5 -5.56 -4.35 0.11
C LEU A 5 -6.77 -4.91 0.84
N ARG A 6 -6.77 -6.22 1.06
CA ARG A 6 -7.85 -6.95 1.73
C ARG A 6 -7.32 -7.65 2.96
N SER A 7 -8.15 -7.74 3.99
CA SER A 7 -7.76 -8.35 5.26
C SER A 7 -7.84 -9.88 5.21
N PRO A 8 -6.86 -10.60 5.80
CA PRO A 8 -6.96 -12.05 5.99
C PRO A 8 -8.12 -12.44 6.91
N GLU A 9 -8.55 -11.57 7.83
CA GLU A 9 -9.67 -11.81 8.76
C GLU A 9 -11.00 -12.06 8.02
N VAL A 10 -11.14 -11.54 6.80
CA VAL A 10 -12.32 -11.72 5.93
C VAL A 10 -12.02 -12.60 4.71
N ASN A 11 -10.99 -13.45 4.79
CA ASN A 11 -10.56 -14.35 3.71
C ASN A 11 -10.32 -13.63 2.37
N TYR A 12 -9.82 -12.39 2.41
CA TYR A 12 -9.55 -11.58 1.21
C TYR A 12 -10.79 -11.34 0.33
N LEU A 13 -12.00 -11.40 0.90
CA LEU A 13 -13.22 -10.99 0.24
C LEU A 13 -13.29 -9.46 0.15
N SER A 14 -13.83 -8.95 -0.96
CA SER A 14 -14.02 -7.50 -1.13
C SER A 14 -15.05 -6.98 -0.13
N GLY A 15 -14.72 -5.88 0.56
CA GLY A 15 -15.61 -5.28 1.56
C GLY A 15 -15.39 -3.79 1.77
N ALA A 16 -16.20 -3.19 2.65
CA ALA A 16 -16.09 -1.77 2.99
C ALA A 16 -14.78 -1.43 3.74
N GLY A 17 -14.13 -2.44 4.33
CA GLY A 17 -12.84 -2.31 4.99
C GLY A 17 -11.64 -2.35 4.03
N ASP A 18 -11.85 -2.51 2.73
CA ASP A 18 -10.77 -2.55 1.74
C ASP A 18 -10.00 -1.22 1.70
N ILE A 19 -8.68 -1.31 1.58
CA ILE A 19 -7.81 -0.13 1.51
C ILE A 19 -7.45 0.12 0.06
N TYR A 20 -7.89 1.25 -0.48
CA TYR A 20 -7.57 1.71 -1.82
C TYR A 20 -6.06 1.95 -1.99
N VAL A 21 -5.51 1.47 -3.10
CA VAL A 21 -4.13 1.68 -3.54
C VAL A 21 -4.12 2.33 -4.92
N SER A 22 -3.46 3.48 -5.03
CA SER A 22 -3.36 4.23 -6.28
C SER A 22 -2.42 3.54 -7.28
N LEU A 23 -2.65 3.80 -8.59
CA LEU A 23 -1.75 3.32 -9.65
C LEU A 23 -0.29 3.72 -9.43
N SER A 24 -0.08 4.94 -8.94
CA SER A 24 1.26 5.49 -8.70
C SER A 24 2.00 4.71 -7.61
N GLN A 25 1.30 4.30 -6.54
CA GLN A 25 1.88 3.46 -5.48
C GLN A 25 2.19 2.05 -5.99
N ILE A 26 1.28 1.46 -6.76
CA ILE A 26 1.49 0.14 -7.39
C ILE A 26 2.74 0.16 -8.26
N LYS A 27 2.88 1.17 -9.13
CA LYS A 27 4.04 1.31 -10.00
C LYS A 27 5.33 1.60 -9.25
N ARG A 28 5.30 2.55 -8.30
CA ARG A 28 6.49 2.97 -7.56
C ARG A 28 7.05 1.84 -6.72
N CYS A 29 6.19 1.06 -6.05
CA CYS A 29 6.62 -0.01 -5.15
C CYS A 29 6.59 -1.39 -5.82
N GLU A 30 6.43 -1.43 -7.15
CA GLU A 30 6.38 -2.65 -7.97
C GLU A 30 5.38 -3.71 -7.47
N LEU A 31 4.26 -3.27 -6.88
CA LEU A 31 3.29 -4.14 -6.24
C LEU A 31 2.59 -5.05 -7.26
N ARG A 32 2.36 -6.30 -6.85
CA ARG A 32 1.66 -7.33 -7.61
C ARG A 32 0.52 -7.91 -6.78
N THR A 33 -0.43 -8.54 -7.46
CA THR A 33 -1.49 -9.31 -6.79
C THR A 33 -0.86 -10.42 -5.94
N GLY A 34 -1.23 -10.47 -4.67
CA GLY A 34 -0.69 -11.43 -3.70
C GLY A 34 0.36 -10.84 -2.75
N ASP A 35 0.89 -9.64 -3.04
CA ASP A 35 1.82 -8.98 -2.13
C ASP A 35 1.13 -8.55 -0.83
N THR A 36 1.82 -8.80 0.28
CA THR A 36 1.45 -8.26 1.58
C THR A 36 2.05 -6.88 1.73
N VAL A 37 1.24 -5.89 2.11
CA VAL A 37 1.67 -4.49 2.20
C VAL A 37 1.37 -3.96 3.59
N GLU A 38 2.38 -3.41 4.25
CA GLU A 38 2.22 -2.66 5.49
C GLU A 38 2.43 -1.18 5.22
N GLY A 39 1.60 -0.33 5.81
CA GLY A 39 1.68 1.09 5.56
C GLY A 39 0.73 1.94 6.39
N GLN A 40 0.92 3.25 6.28
CA GLN A 40 0.02 4.23 6.89
C GLN A 40 -1.23 4.36 6.03
N ILE A 41 -2.40 4.30 6.65
CA ILE A 41 -3.70 4.51 5.99
C ILE A 41 -4.31 5.83 6.42
N ARG A 42 -5.25 6.33 5.62
CA ARG A 42 -6.09 7.47 5.96
C ARG A 42 -7.57 7.14 5.78
N ALA A 43 -8.40 7.82 6.56
CA ALA A 43 -9.85 7.77 6.40
C ALA A 43 -10.27 8.33 5.02
N PRO A 44 -11.42 7.86 4.50
CA PRO A 44 -12.04 8.45 3.31
C PRO A 44 -12.36 9.93 3.54
N LYS A 45 -12.13 10.75 2.51
CA LYS A 45 -12.58 12.14 2.43
C LYS A 45 -14.02 12.19 1.89
N SER A 46 -14.62 13.38 1.90
CA SER A 46 -15.94 13.59 1.29
C SER A 46 -15.96 13.07 -0.16
N GLY A 47 -16.88 12.16 -0.46
CA GLY A 47 -17.02 11.53 -1.77
C GLY A 47 -16.19 10.25 -1.98
N GLU A 48 -15.31 9.87 -1.04
CA GLU A 48 -14.58 8.60 -1.08
C GLU A 48 -15.33 7.51 -0.30
N ARG A 49 -15.28 6.26 -0.80
CA ARG A 49 -15.95 5.10 -0.18
C ARG A 49 -15.04 4.23 0.68
N TYR A 50 -13.73 4.34 0.50
CA TYR A 50 -12.74 3.42 1.06
C TYR A 50 -11.66 4.17 1.81
N PHE A 51 -11.05 3.51 2.80
CA PHE A 51 -9.75 3.93 3.31
C PHE A 51 -8.74 3.95 2.16
N ALA A 52 -7.72 4.80 2.26
CA ALA A 52 -6.68 4.88 1.25
C ALA A 52 -5.31 4.71 1.86
N LEU A 53 -4.42 4.00 1.15
CA LEU A 53 -3.03 3.90 1.53
C LEU A 53 -2.36 5.25 1.36
N LEU A 54 -1.80 5.79 2.44
CA LEU A 54 -1.07 7.06 2.44
C LEU A 54 0.40 6.82 2.08
N LYS A 55 1.05 5.85 2.73
CA LYS A 55 2.46 5.54 2.55
C LYS A 55 2.70 4.04 2.73
N VAL A 56 3.42 3.43 1.78
CA VAL A 56 3.92 2.06 1.94
C VAL A 56 5.18 2.09 2.82
N LEU A 57 5.23 1.20 3.81
CA LEU A 57 6.38 1.00 4.69
C LEU A 57 7.11 -0.30 4.34
N LYS A 58 6.36 -1.40 4.22
CA LYS A 58 6.91 -2.73 3.89
C LYS A 58 6.11 -3.43 2.81
N VAL A 59 6.80 -4.27 2.05
CA VAL A 59 6.20 -5.21 1.09
C VAL A 59 6.78 -6.59 1.37
N ASN A 60 5.91 -7.57 1.58
CA ASN A 60 6.28 -8.97 1.88
C ASN A 60 7.26 -9.10 3.07
N GLY A 61 7.09 -8.27 4.10
CA GLY A 61 7.94 -8.26 5.30
C GLY A 61 9.23 -7.45 5.16
N GLU A 62 9.57 -7.02 3.95
CA GLU A 62 10.77 -6.22 3.67
C GLU A 62 10.45 -4.73 3.69
N ASP A 63 11.26 -3.94 4.39
CA ASP A 63 11.18 -2.48 4.33
C ASP A 63 11.40 -2.00 2.89
N ILE A 64 10.58 -1.06 2.44
CA ILE A 64 10.88 -0.29 1.24
C ILE A 64 12.09 0.58 1.57
N LYS A 65 13.29 0.01 1.39
CA LYS A 65 14.53 0.75 1.40
C LYS A 65 14.41 1.79 0.31
N ASN A 66 14.24 3.03 0.77
CA ASN A 66 14.20 4.27 0.02
C ASN A 66 14.43 4.10 -1.49
N LEU A 67 13.35 4.08 -2.25
CA LEU A 67 13.31 4.59 -3.63
C LEU A 67 13.50 6.13 -3.66
N PHE A 68 14.25 6.68 -2.70
CA PHE A 68 14.75 8.04 -2.74
C PHE A 68 16.16 7.95 -3.30
N ASN A 69 16.31 8.48 -4.50
CA ASN A 69 17.59 8.79 -5.10
C ASN A 69 18.42 9.61 -4.10
N GLY A 70 19.42 9.02 -3.47
CA GLY A 70 20.21 9.71 -2.44
C GLY A 70 21.05 8.73 -1.63
N TYR A 71 22.25 8.47 -2.16
CA TYR A 71 23.42 7.80 -1.59
C TYR A 71 23.39 7.40 -0.11
N ILE A 72 23.83 6.16 0.15
CA ILE A 72 24.23 5.70 1.49
C ILE A 72 25.60 6.30 1.82
N LEU A 73 25.67 7.11 2.89
CA LEU A 73 26.92 7.51 3.51
C LEU A 73 27.51 6.29 4.23
N MET A 74 28.61 5.77 3.70
CA MET A 74 29.49 4.87 4.46
C MET A 74 30.58 5.74 5.07
N ILE A 75 30.51 5.93 6.39
CA ILE A 75 31.69 6.21 7.21
C ILE A 75 32.10 4.94 7.93
#